data_AF-A0AAQ3XXM7-F1
#
_entry.id   AF-A0AAQ3XXM7-F1
#
_cell.length_a   1.000
_cell.length_b   1.000
_cell.length_c   1.000
_cell.angle_alpha   90.00
_cell.angle_beta   90.00
_cell.angle_gamma   90.00
#
_symmetry.space_group_name_H-M   'P 1'
#
loop_
_entity.id
_entity.type
_entity.pdbx_description
1 polymer ?
#
loop_
_entity_poly.entity_id
_entity_poly.type
_entity_poly.pdbx_seq_one_letter_code
_entity_poly.pdbx_strand_id
1 'polypeptide(L)'
;MQDDYGTIAQDFLESLSQSDKTRLHNDLLALKAVHDMNQNMTYYTFKNIKRGVKKYSERRKRSFNYENSQHVTLTIHQIHEQHFFKNAYRIEVYIGTHECSYEIIERLLQAIQATPKTQVAYQEILI
;
A
#
# COMPACT_ATOMS: atom_id res chain seq x y z
N MET A 1 -12.03 -5.82 -17.42
CA MET A 1 -11.76 -4.45 -16.91
C MET A 1 -10.29 -4.29 -16.49
N GLN A 2 -9.34 -4.95 -17.17
CA GLN A 2 -7.93 -5.02 -16.75
C GLN A 2 -7.03 -3.97 -17.44
N ASP A 3 -7.55 -3.36 -18.52
CA ASP A 3 -6.90 -2.27 -19.26
C ASP A 3 -7.14 -0.89 -18.61
N ASP A 4 -8.28 -0.72 -17.94
CA ASP A 4 -8.72 0.56 -17.36
C ASP A 4 -7.76 1.07 -16.28
N TYR A 5 -7.22 0.16 -15.45
CA TYR A 5 -6.26 0.51 -14.42
C TYR A 5 -4.91 1.02 -14.95
N GLY A 6 -4.55 0.67 -16.19
CA GLY A 6 -3.34 1.22 -16.82
C GLY A 6 -3.49 2.70 -17.10
N THR A 7 -4.59 3.09 -17.75
CA THR A 7 -4.91 4.49 -18.06
C THR A 7 -5.14 5.30 -16.79
N ILE A 8 -5.92 4.79 -15.83
CA ILE A 8 -6.17 5.47 -14.54
C ILE A 8 -4.86 5.72 -13.79
N ALA A 9 -3.95 4.75 -13.76
CA ALA A 9 -2.65 4.91 -13.10
C ALA A 9 -1.80 5.99 -13.79
N GLN A 10 -1.76 6.01 -15.13
CA GLN A 10 -1.03 7.01 -15.88
C GLN A 10 -1.60 8.42 -15.64
N ASP A 11 -2.92 8.61 -15.80
CA ASP A 11 -3.58 9.90 -15.62
C ASP A 11 -3.36 10.46 -14.21
N PHE A 12 -3.46 9.59 -13.19
CA PHE A 12 -3.20 9.98 -11.80
C PHE A 12 -1.75 10.41 -11.59
N LEU A 13 -0.79 9.70 -12.19
CA LEU A 13 0.61 10.02 -12.06
C LEU A 13 0.97 11.28 -12.85
N GLU A 14 0.46 11.51 -14.05
CA GLU A 14 0.78 12.71 -14.84
C GLU A 14 0.48 14.00 -14.07
N SER A 15 -0.62 13.99 -13.33
CA SER A 15 -1.09 15.10 -12.50
C SER A 15 -0.46 15.17 -11.10
N LEU A 16 0.38 14.20 -10.72
CA LEU A 16 1.06 14.12 -9.43
C LEU A 16 2.43 14.83 -9.46
N SER A 17 2.75 15.57 -8.40
CA SER A 17 4.03 16.26 -8.25
C SER A 17 5.22 15.28 -8.25
N GLN A 18 6.41 15.72 -8.68
CA GLN A 18 7.58 14.84 -8.71
C GLN A 18 8.03 14.37 -7.31
N SER A 19 7.86 15.22 -6.30
CA SER A 19 8.12 14.86 -4.90
C SER A 19 7.14 13.79 -4.42
N ASP A 20 5.86 13.93 -4.75
CA ASP A 20 4.84 12.96 -4.35
C ASP A 20 4.95 11.67 -5.14
N LYS A 21 5.38 11.70 -6.41
CA LYS A 21 5.73 10.50 -7.19
C LYS A 21 6.83 9.69 -6.53
N THR A 22 7.88 10.36 -6.06
CA THR A 22 9.02 9.70 -5.40
C THR A 22 8.59 9.08 -4.07
N ARG A 23 7.80 9.83 -3.29
CA ARG A 23 7.22 9.34 -2.03
C ARG A 23 6.29 8.16 -2.27
N LEU A 24 5.36 8.29 -3.21
CA LEU A 24 4.44 7.23 -3.62
C LEU A 24 5.22 6.00 -4.05
N HIS A 25 6.22 6.12 -4.91
CA HIS A 25 7.05 4.99 -5.35
C HIS A 25 7.66 4.23 -4.17
N ASN A 26 8.29 4.93 -3.22
CA ASN A 26 8.89 4.30 -2.05
C ASN A 26 7.84 3.61 -1.16
N ASP A 27 6.69 4.26 -0.96
CA ASP A 27 5.59 3.69 -0.17
C ASP A 27 4.96 2.47 -0.87
N LEU A 28 4.83 2.49 -2.21
CA LEU A 28 4.35 1.35 -3.01
C LEU A 28 5.32 0.17 -2.98
N LEU A 29 6.63 0.41 -3.04
CA LEU A 29 7.64 -0.65 -2.91
C LEU A 29 7.58 -1.31 -1.53
N ALA A 30 7.50 -0.51 -0.46
CA ALA A 30 7.34 -1.04 0.90
C ALA A 30 6.04 -1.83 1.04
N LEU A 31 4.95 -1.35 0.44
CA LEU A 31 3.65 -2.00 0.46
C LEU A 31 3.66 -3.33 -0.32
N LYS A 32 4.35 -3.39 -1.47
CA LYS A 32 4.53 -4.64 -2.23
C LYS A 32 5.31 -5.67 -1.43
N ALA A 33 6.44 -5.29 -0.80
CA ALA A 33 7.21 -6.20 0.03
C ALA A 33 6.40 -6.77 1.21
N VAL A 34 5.58 -5.93 1.87
CA VAL A 34 4.67 -6.37 2.94
C VAL A 34 3.56 -7.27 2.38
N HIS A 35 3.02 -6.97 1.21
CA HIS A 35 1.99 -7.78 0.56
C HIS A 35 2.51 -9.17 0.19
N ASP A 36 3.66 -9.24 -0.49
CA ASP A 36 4.28 -10.50 -0.92
C ASP A 36 4.64 -11.39 0.29
N MET A 37 5.09 -10.77 1.39
CA MET A 37 5.31 -11.47 2.65
C MET A 37 4.00 -12.00 3.24
N ASN A 38 2.94 -11.19 3.32
CA ASN A 38 1.71 -11.61 4.01
C ASN A 38 0.72 -12.42 3.17
N GLN A 39 0.79 -12.36 1.83
CA GLN A 39 -0.16 -13.03 0.91
C GLN A 39 -0.20 -14.55 1.11
N ASN A 40 0.93 -15.15 1.49
CA ASN A 40 1.06 -16.60 1.62
C ASN A 40 0.95 -17.09 3.07
N MET A 41 0.70 -16.20 4.04
CA MET A 41 0.95 -16.52 5.44
C MET A 41 -0.25 -16.21 6.32
N THR A 42 -1.07 -17.24 6.59
CA THR A 42 -2.00 -17.22 7.73
C THR A 42 -1.23 -17.67 8.96
N TYR A 43 -0.87 -16.73 9.82
CA TYR A 43 -0.09 -17.05 11.02
C TYR A 43 -0.97 -17.17 12.26
N TYR A 44 -0.92 -18.34 12.89
CA TYR A 44 -1.46 -18.56 14.22
C TYR A 44 -0.43 -18.12 15.27
N THR A 45 -0.72 -17.05 16.00
CA THR A 45 0.21 -16.53 17.01
C THR A 45 -0.09 -17.17 18.36
N PHE A 46 0.50 -18.33 18.68
CA PHE A 46 0.32 -19.02 19.97
C PHE A 46 1.04 -18.37 21.16
N LYS A 47 1.71 -17.22 20.98
CA LYS A 47 2.52 -16.58 22.03
C LYS A 47 1.73 -16.05 23.24
N ASN A 48 0.40 -16.03 23.21
CA ASN A 48 -0.44 -15.38 24.23
C ASN A 48 -1.28 -16.33 25.09
N ILE A 49 -0.91 -17.62 25.22
CA ILE A 49 -1.62 -18.59 26.09
C ILE A 49 -1.65 -18.13 27.58
N LYS A 50 -0.75 -17.23 28.01
CA LYS A 50 -0.73 -16.67 29.38
C LYS A 50 -1.59 -15.41 29.58
N ARG A 51 -2.21 -14.85 28.54
CA ARG A 51 -3.11 -13.67 28.66
C ARG A 51 -4.55 -14.08 28.38
N GLY A 52 -5.07 -14.99 29.19
CA GLY A 52 -6.50 -15.06 29.40
C GLY A 52 -7.02 -13.71 29.90
N VAL A 53 -8.23 -13.35 29.49
CA VAL A 53 -9.09 -12.30 30.09
C VAL A 53 -9.06 -10.87 29.51
N LYS A 54 -8.47 -10.58 28.33
CA LYS A 54 -8.80 -9.31 27.62
C LYS A 54 -9.07 -9.50 26.13
N LYS A 55 -10.37 -9.64 25.81
CA LYS A 55 -10.95 -9.72 24.45
C LYS A 55 -10.86 -8.37 23.73
N TYR A 56 -9.68 -7.98 23.25
CA TYR A 56 -9.56 -6.83 22.36
C TYR A 56 -8.94 -7.29 21.05
N SER A 57 -9.71 -7.20 19.97
CA SER A 57 -9.17 -7.26 18.62
C SER A 57 -8.27 -6.05 18.42
N GLU A 58 -6.97 -6.25 18.31
CA GLU A 58 -6.05 -5.17 17.95
C GLU A 58 -6.17 -4.95 16.44
N ARG A 59 -6.63 -3.76 16.06
CA ARG A 59 -6.74 -3.33 14.66
C ARG A 59 -5.77 -2.21 14.43
N ARG A 60 -4.68 -2.47 13.69
CA ARG A 60 -3.75 -1.43 13.26
C ARG A 60 -4.05 -1.09 11.81
N LYS A 61 -4.53 0.14 11.59
CA LYS A 61 -4.76 0.70 10.25
C LYS A 61 -3.69 1.75 9.97
N ARG A 62 -2.93 1.57 8.89
CA ARG A 62 -2.07 2.60 8.31
C ARG A 62 -2.70 3.06 7.01
N SER A 63 -2.82 4.38 6.84
CA SER A 63 -3.41 4.97 5.64
C SER A 63 -2.38 5.86 4.94
N PHE A 64 -2.24 5.70 3.64
CA PHE A 64 -1.47 6.57 2.77
C PHE A 64 -2.45 7.36 1.94
N ASN A 65 -2.29 8.67 1.87
CA ASN A 65 -3.15 9.56 1.10
C ASN A 65 -2.26 10.42 0.22
N TYR A 66 -2.60 10.48 -1.06
CA TYR A 66 -1.99 11.36 -2.05
C TYR A 66 -3.11 12.08 -2.77
N GLU A 67 -2.88 13.35 -3.09
CA GLU A 67 -3.80 14.17 -3.87
C GLU A 67 -3.03 14.72 -5.06
N ASN A 68 -3.61 14.63 -6.25
CA ASN A 68 -3.02 15.19 -7.46
C ASN A 68 -3.48 16.65 -7.67
N SER A 69 -2.91 17.30 -8.68
CA SER A 69 -3.31 18.68 -9.04
C SER A 69 -4.74 18.82 -9.57
N GLN A 70 -5.43 17.70 -9.84
CA GLN A 70 -6.82 17.64 -10.28
C GLN A 70 -7.79 17.34 -9.11
N HIS A 71 -7.32 17.37 -7.87
CA HIS A 71 -8.10 17.01 -6.66
C HIS A 71 -8.60 15.57 -6.63
N VAL A 72 -8.01 14.67 -7.41
CA VAL A 72 -8.23 13.23 -7.31
C VAL A 72 -7.34 12.69 -6.20
N THR A 73 -7.92 11.92 -5.29
CA THR A 73 -7.23 11.36 -4.13
C THR A 73 -6.95 9.88 -4.32
N LEU A 74 -5.69 9.46 -4.14
CA LEU A 74 -5.32 8.06 -3.96
C LEU A 74 -5.21 7.77 -2.47
N THR A 75 -6.05 6.85 -1.98
CA THR A 75 -6.04 6.38 -0.60
C THR A 75 -5.73 4.91 -0.55
N ILE A 76 -4.70 4.54 0.21
CA ILE A 76 -4.31 3.15 0.42
C ILE A 76 -4.40 2.82 1.91
N HIS A 77 -5.20 1.83 2.26
CA HIS A 77 -5.34 1.34 3.62
C HIS A 77 -4.63 0.00 3.77
N GLN A 78 -3.65 -0.06 4.66
CA GLN A 78 -3.08 -1.30 5.17
C GLN A 78 -3.76 -1.62 6.49
N ILE A 79 -4.47 -2.75 6.52
CA ILE A 79 -5.24 -3.17 7.68
C ILE A 79 -4.65 -4.48 8.18
N HIS A 80 -4.19 -4.44 9.43
CA HIS A 80 -3.81 -5.63 10.19
C HIS A 80 -4.85 -5.86 11.27
N GLU A 81 -5.53 -7.00 11.21
CA GLU A 81 -6.51 -7.41 12.21
C GLU A 81 -5.99 -8.64 12.95
N GLN A 82 -5.90 -8.53 14.28
CA GLN A 82 -5.59 -9.66 15.13
C GLN A 82 -6.86 -10.15 15.81
N HIS A 83 -7.36 -11.32 15.41
CA HIS A 83 -8.56 -11.96 15.97
C HIS A 83 -8.18 -13.22 16.74
N PHE A 84 -8.16 -13.14 18.08
CA PHE A 84 -7.86 -14.21 19.06
C PHE A 84 -6.54 -14.98 18.87
N PHE A 85 -6.28 -15.56 17.70
CA PHE A 85 -5.04 -16.21 17.30
C PHE A 85 -4.71 -16.04 15.81
N LYS A 86 -5.62 -15.48 15.00
CA LYS A 86 -5.49 -15.33 13.56
C LYS A 86 -5.15 -13.88 13.24
N ASN A 87 -4.03 -13.67 12.54
CA ASN A 87 -3.73 -12.41 11.90
C ASN A 87 -4.33 -12.40 10.50
N ALA A 88 -5.08 -11.36 10.17
CA ALA A 88 -5.54 -11.07 8.82
C ALA A 88 -4.87 -9.78 8.34
N TYR A 89 -4.30 -9.84 7.14
CA TYR A 89 -3.76 -8.69 6.45
C TYR A 89 -4.60 -8.42 5.21
N ARG A 90 -5.09 -7.19 5.08
CA ARG A 90 -5.81 -6.73 3.89
C ARG A 90 -5.28 -5.36 3.48
N ILE A 91 -5.21 -5.16 2.17
CA ILE A 91 -4.97 -3.86 1.55
C ILE A 91 -6.26 -3.44 0.87
N GLU A 92 -6.69 -2.20 1.12
CA GLU A 92 -7.79 -1.57 0.40
C GLU A 92 -7.23 -0.36 -0.34
N VAL A 93 -7.60 -0.17 -1.60
CA VAL A 93 -7.10 0.91 -2.45
C VAL A 93 -8.29 1.66 -3.01
N TYR A 94 -8.23 2.99 -2.97
CA TYR A 94 -9.28 3.86 -3.46
C TYR A 94 -8.70 4.97 -4.32
N ILE A 95 -9.34 5.25 -5.45
CA ILE A 95 -9.10 6.43 -6.27
C ILE A 95 -10.38 7.27 -6.26
N GLY A 96 -10.30 8.47 -5.68
CA GLY A 96 -11.46 9.26 -5.31
C GLY A 96 -12.37 8.47 -4.36
N THR A 97 -13.56 8.11 -4.84
CA THR A 97 -14.55 7.32 -4.10
C THR A 97 -14.63 5.85 -4.55
N HIS A 98 -13.83 5.45 -5.55
CA HIS A 98 -13.90 4.13 -6.16
C HIS A 98 -12.90 3.17 -5.53
N GLU A 99 -13.38 2.06 -4.96
CA GLU A 99 -12.52 0.95 -4.52
C GLU A 99 -11.90 0.26 -5.75
N CYS A 100 -10.59 0.10 -5.73
CA CYS A 100 -9.80 -0.53 -6.78
C CYS A 100 -9.19 -1.84 -6.28
N SER A 101 -8.99 -2.78 -7.19
CA SER A 101 -8.24 -4.01 -6.89
C SER A 101 -6.76 -3.70 -6.61
N TYR A 102 -6.04 -4.64 -6.00
CA TYR A 102 -4.59 -4.50 -5.80
C TYR A 102 -3.81 -4.34 -7.11
N GLU A 103 -4.38 -4.73 -8.26
CA GLU A 103 -3.74 -4.59 -9.57
C GLU A 103 -3.35 -3.13 -9.88
N ILE A 104 -4.10 -2.14 -9.37
CA ILE A 104 -3.77 -0.73 -9.54
C ILE A 104 -2.40 -0.36 -8.93
N ILE A 105 -2.00 -1.02 -7.84
CA ILE A 105 -0.69 -0.81 -7.20
C ILE A 105 0.42 -1.27 -8.14
N GLU A 106 0.22 -2.40 -8.82
CA GLU A 106 1.17 -2.93 -9.78
C GLU A 106 1.24 -2.04 -11.03
N ARG A 107 0.10 -1.52 -11.50
CA ARG A 107 0.05 -0.57 -12.61
C ARG A 107 0.73 0.76 -12.28
N LEU A 108 0.52 1.29 -11.08
CA LEU A 108 1.20 2.51 -10.62
C LEU A 108 2.73 2.28 -10.54
N LEU A 109 3.18 1.15 -10.01
CA LEU A 109 4.61 0.81 -9.99
C LEU A 109 5.20 0.69 -11.39
N GLN A 110 4.52 -0.01 -12.30
CA GLN A 110 4.95 -0.16 -13.70
C GLN A 110 5.02 1.20 -14.40
N ALA A 111 4.01 2.06 -14.23
CA ALA A 111 3.95 3.37 -14.85
C ALA A 111 5.05 4.30 -14.33
N ILE A 112 5.35 4.30 -13.03
CA ILE A 112 6.45 5.09 -12.46
C ILE A 112 7.81 4.60 -13.00
N GLN A 113 8.02 3.29 -13.08
CA GLN A 113 9.27 2.69 -13.58
C GLN A 113 9.47 2.89 -15.10
N ALA A 114 8.38 2.98 -15.86
CA ALA A 114 8.42 3.27 -17.29
C ALA A 114 8.81 4.73 -17.59
N THR A 115 8.66 5.64 -16.64
CA THR A 115 9.15 7.03 -16.76
C THR A 115 10.68 7.07 -16.63
N PRO A 116 11.43 7.45 -17.68
CA PRO A 116 12.89 7.49 -17.62
C PRO A 116 13.36 8.72 -16.83
N LYS A 117 13.54 8.55 -15.52
CA LYS A 117 14.44 9.26 -14.58
C LYS A 117 13.83 9.23 -13.17
N THR A 118 14.23 8.26 -12.36
CA THR A 118 14.32 8.44 -10.91
C THR A 118 15.52 7.63 -10.45
N GLN A 119 16.71 8.23 -10.56
CA GLN A 119 17.89 7.74 -9.86
C GLN A 119 17.56 7.80 -8.37
N VAL A 120 17.34 6.64 -7.77
CA VAL A 120 17.11 6.50 -6.34
C VAL A 120 18.43 6.84 -5.66
N ALA A 121 18.53 8.05 -5.09
CA ALA A 121 19.59 8.39 -4.16
C ALA A 121 19.36 7.57 -2.89
N TYR A 122 20.02 6.41 -2.79
CA TYR A 122 20.19 5.72 -1.53
C TYR A 122 21.03 6.64 -0.64
N GLN A 123 20.39 7.34 0.29
CA GLN A 123 21.14 7.86 1.43
C GLN A 123 21.49 6.66 2.30
N GLU A 124 22.72 6.19 2.14
CA GLU A 124 23.36 5.29 3.08
C GLU A 124 23.20 5.87 4.49
N ILE A 125 22.49 5.14 5.35
CA ILE A 125 22.49 5.39 6.78
C ILE A 125 23.90 5.02 7.25
N LEU A 126 24.78 6.00 7.33
CA LEU A 126 26.05 5.88 8.04
C LEU A 126 25.74 5.69 9.54
N ILE A 127 26.11 4.51 10.05
CA ILE A 127 26.28 4.24 11.48
C ILE A 127 27.74 4.53 11.82
#